data_AF-A0A847QCZ4-F1
#
_entry.id   AF-A0A847QCZ4-F1
#
_cell.length_a   1.000
_cell.length_b   1.000
_cell.length_c   1.000
_cell.angle_alpha   90.00
_cell.angle_beta   90.00
_cell.angle_gamma   90.00
#
_symmetry.space_group_name_H-M   'P 1'
#
loop_
_entity.id
_entity.type
_entity.pdbx_description
1 polymer ?
#
loop_
_entity_poly.entity_id
_entity_poly.type
_entity_poly.pdbx_seq_one_letter_code
_entity_poly.pdbx_strand_id
1 'polypeptide(L)'
;MLRLRTRKPVQLDLDHMRMLHHEAIEQLELMRTAVEAAENASDRLRDSLDDMAFNHWHAYMDVMHMLCIHDQAMGSAMNRFGLKMRDAADDDSNPRQLGLQRLLLLLLLAALLRRHRRMEYIFGLRGGPMGDYLKETSTMEREHMAELVSMIHNMV
;
A
#
# COMPACT_ATOMS: atom_id res chain seq x y z
N MET A 1 -9.33 37.45 -18.23
CA MET A 1 -9.28 36.04 -18.71
C MET A 1 -8.20 35.30 -17.93
N LEU A 2 -8.58 34.47 -16.96
CA LEU A 2 -7.67 33.57 -16.27
C LEU A 2 -7.31 32.41 -17.22
N ARG A 3 -6.05 32.36 -17.67
CA ARG A 3 -5.52 31.20 -18.38
C ARG A 3 -5.45 30.03 -17.39
N LEU A 4 -6.45 29.15 -17.43
CA LEU A 4 -6.39 27.83 -16.81
C LEU A 4 -5.14 27.12 -17.37
N ARG A 5 -4.07 27.04 -16.58
CA ARG A 5 -2.94 26.16 -16.86
C ARG A 5 -3.50 24.75 -16.86
N THR A 6 -3.79 24.22 -18.05
CA THR A 6 -3.97 22.79 -18.26
C THR A 6 -2.69 22.10 -17.82
N ARG A 7 -2.71 21.53 -16.61
CA ARG A 7 -1.65 20.66 -16.10
C ARG A 7 -1.57 19.52 -17.11
N LYS A 8 -0.50 19.47 -17.91
CA LYS A 8 -0.27 18.35 -18.84
C LYS A 8 -0.39 17.07 -18.01
N PRO A 9 -1.10 16.03 -18.49
CA PRO A 9 -1.13 14.76 -17.77
C PRO A 9 0.32 14.32 -17.56
N VAL A 10 0.71 14.13 -16.30
CA VAL A 10 2.02 13.58 -15.98
C VAL A 10 2.05 12.21 -16.65
N GLN A 11 2.93 12.08 -17.63
CA GLN A 11 3.11 10.82 -18.33
C GLN A 11 3.62 9.83 -17.28
N LEU A 12 2.84 8.77 -17.02
CA LEU A 12 3.13 7.78 -15.99
C LEU A 12 4.49 7.14 -16.31
N ASP A 13 5.50 7.43 -15.50
CA ASP A 13 6.83 6.82 -15.60
C ASP A 13 6.75 5.38 -15.08
N LEU A 14 6.78 4.41 -15.98
CA LEU A 14 6.58 3.00 -15.65
C LEU A 14 7.71 2.44 -14.79
N ASP A 15 8.95 2.87 -15.00
CA ASP A 15 10.09 2.40 -14.23
C ASP A 15 10.05 2.97 -12.81
N HIS A 16 9.68 4.25 -12.68
CA HIS A 16 9.42 4.84 -11.37
C HIS A 16 8.27 4.13 -10.63
N MET A 17 7.17 3.83 -11.33
CA MET A 17 6.05 3.08 -10.72
C MET A 17 6.45 1.68 -10.27
N ARG A 18 7.28 0.98 -11.04
CA ARG A 18 7.80 -0.34 -10.65
C ARG A 18 8.67 -0.24 -9.40
N MET A 19 9.56 0.76 -9.35
CA MET A 19 10.40 1.01 -8.19
C MET A 19 9.56 1.30 -6.92
N LEU A 20 8.52 2.14 -7.01
CA LEU A 20 7.61 2.38 -5.89
C LEU A 20 6.85 1.11 -5.44
N HIS A 21 6.40 0.28 -6.39
CA HIS A 21 5.79 -1.01 -6.02
C HIS A 21 6.79 -1.97 -5.37
N HIS A 22 8.06 -1.92 -5.76
CA HIS A 22 9.13 -2.68 -5.14
C HIS A 22 9.41 -2.22 -3.70
N GLU A 23 9.56 -0.91 -3.48
CA GLU A 23 9.73 -0.35 -2.13
C GLU A 23 8.57 -0.71 -1.21
N ALA A 24 7.33 -0.66 -1.74
CA ALA A 24 6.16 -1.09 -1.00
C ALA A 24 6.20 -2.58 -0.61
N ILE A 25 6.73 -3.44 -1.49
CA ILE A 25 6.95 -4.87 -1.18
C ILE A 25 7.93 -5.03 -0.03
N GLU A 26 9.06 -4.31 -0.07
CA GLU A 26 10.08 -4.38 0.98
C GLU A 26 9.50 -3.99 2.35
N GLN A 27 8.75 -2.87 2.43
CA GLN A 27 8.13 -2.45 3.69
C GLN A 27 7.12 -3.48 4.22
N LEU A 28 6.29 -4.06 3.35
CA LEU A 28 5.34 -5.09 3.74
C LEU A 28 6.01 -6.40 4.16
N GLU A 29 7.12 -6.78 3.54
CA GLU A 29 7.92 -7.96 3.95
C GLU A 29 8.54 -7.76 5.32
N LEU A 30 9.13 -6.60 5.58
CA LEU A 30 9.69 -6.25 6.89
C LEU A 30 8.62 -6.21 7.98
N MET A 31 7.47 -5.59 7.70
CA MET A 31 6.31 -5.61 8.60
C MET A 31 5.86 -7.03 8.90
N ARG A 32 5.71 -7.86 7.86
CA ARG A 32 5.29 -9.25 8.02
C ARG A 32 6.28 -10.03 8.88
N THR A 33 7.59 -9.89 8.66
CA THR A 33 8.62 -10.54 9.47
C THR A 33 8.56 -10.11 10.93
N ALA A 34 8.33 -8.83 11.21
CA ALA A 34 8.17 -8.33 12.57
C ALA A 34 6.93 -8.94 13.26
N VAL A 35 5.79 -9.00 12.56
CA VAL A 35 4.55 -9.62 13.07
C VAL A 35 4.72 -11.12 13.33
N GLU A 36 5.38 -11.85 12.41
CA GLU A 36 5.67 -13.29 12.58
C GLU A 36 6.62 -13.57 13.75
N ALA A 37 7.63 -12.71 13.95
CA ALA A 37 8.54 -12.84 15.08
C ALA A 37 7.84 -12.55 16.42
N ALA A 38 6.94 -11.56 16.44
CA ALA A 38 6.22 -11.14 17.64
C ALA A 38 5.30 -12.23 18.23
N GLU A 39 4.76 -13.11 17.38
CA GLU A 39 3.99 -14.31 17.80
C GLU A 39 4.77 -15.20 18.78
N ASN A 40 6.09 -15.31 18.58
CA ASN A 40 6.94 -16.22 19.35
C ASN A 40 7.76 -15.49 20.43
N ALA A 41 7.65 -14.17 20.51
CA ALA A 41 8.40 -13.35 21.46
C ALA A 41 7.68 -13.17 22.80
N SER A 42 8.45 -12.94 23.87
CA SER A 42 7.95 -12.55 25.20
C SER A 42 7.80 -11.03 25.34
N ASP A 43 6.95 -10.59 26.27
CA ASP A 43 6.40 -9.23 26.44
C ASP A 43 7.27 -8.09 25.89
N ARG A 44 8.44 -7.80 26.48
CA ARG A 44 9.25 -6.63 26.06
C ARG A 44 9.75 -6.70 24.61
N LEU A 45 10.10 -7.89 24.14
CA LEU A 45 10.54 -8.07 22.75
C LEU A 45 9.34 -8.03 21.80
N ARG A 46 8.19 -8.56 22.22
CA ARG A 46 6.94 -8.49 21.47
C ARG A 46 6.51 -7.04 21.25
N ASP A 47 6.53 -6.21 22.29
CA ASP A 47 6.18 -4.79 22.19
C ASP A 47 7.11 -4.05 21.19
N SER A 48 8.41 -4.35 21.24
CA SER A 48 9.40 -3.75 20.32
C SER A 48 9.17 -4.16 18.87
N LEU A 49 8.74 -5.42 18.64
CA LEU A 49 8.43 -5.93 17.30
C LEU A 49 7.10 -5.36 16.78
N ASP A 50 6.14 -5.10 17.66
CA ASP A 50 4.89 -4.42 17.30
C ASP A 50 5.12 -2.98 16.87
N ASP A 51 5.96 -2.24 17.61
CA ASP A 51 6.38 -0.89 17.22
C ASP A 51 7.11 -0.91 15.86
N MET A 52 7.95 -1.91 15.61
CA MET A 52 8.64 -2.08 14.33
C MET A 52 7.65 -2.34 13.18
N ALA A 53 6.67 -3.22 13.38
CA ALA A 53 5.62 -3.49 12.41
C ALA A 53 4.81 -2.22 12.08
N PHE A 54 4.48 -1.43 13.10
CA PHE A 54 3.77 -0.16 12.95
C PHE A 54 4.58 0.87 12.14
N ASN A 55 5.89 0.97 12.40
CA ASN A 55 6.76 1.86 11.65
C ASN A 55 6.85 1.46 10.16
N HIS A 56 6.94 0.16 9.87
CA HIS A 56 6.94 -0.33 8.48
C HIS A 56 5.58 -0.10 7.79
N TRP A 57 4.47 -0.19 8.53
CA TRP A 57 3.16 0.19 8.01
C TRP A 57 3.08 1.66 7.62
N HIS A 58 3.62 2.56 8.45
CA HIS A 58 3.68 3.99 8.11
C HIS A 58 4.57 4.27 6.90
N ALA A 59 5.76 3.68 6.86
CA ALA A 59 6.64 3.81 5.70
C ALA A 59 5.98 3.27 4.41
N TYR A 60 5.24 2.17 4.50
CA TYR A 60 4.42 1.65 3.41
C TYR A 60 3.34 2.66 2.95
N MET A 61 2.65 3.32 3.90
CA MET A 61 1.62 4.32 3.58
C MET A 61 2.22 5.56 2.88
N ASP A 62 3.45 5.95 3.22
CA ASP A 62 4.17 7.03 2.51
C ASP A 62 4.47 6.63 1.05
N VAL A 63 4.91 5.39 0.81
CA VAL A 63 5.10 4.87 -0.56
C VAL A 63 3.76 4.82 -1.31
N MET A 64 2.67 4.43 -0.65
CA MET A 64 1.33 4.45 -1.24
C MET A 64 0.87 5.86 -1.60
N HIS A 65 1.21 6.87 -0.79
CA HIS A 65 0.95 8.27 -1.11
C HIS A 65 1.67 8.68 -2.40
N MET A 66 2.95 8.32 -2.53
CA MET A 66 3.72 8.56 -3.77
C MET A 66 3.08 7.86 -4.97
N LEU A 67 2.71 6.58 -4.84
CA LEU A 67 1.98 5.85 -5.89
C LEU A 67 0.68 6.57 -6.29
N CYS A 68 -0.08 7.14 -5.36
CA CYS A 68 -1.30 7.88 -5.66
C CYS A 68 -1.05 9.21 -6.38
N ILE A 69 0.07 9.88 -6.10
CA ILE A 69 0.47 11.11 -6.83
C ILE A 69 0.74 10.79 -8.30
N HIS A 70 1.40 9.66 -8.57
CA HIS A 70 1.79 9.27 -9.92
C HIS A 70 0.68 8.52 -10.67
N ASP A 71 -0.12 7.71 -9.98
CA ASP A 71 -1.25 6.94 -10.52
C ASP A 71 -2.58 7.48 -9.97
N GLN A 72 -3.21 8.37 -10.75
CA GLN A 72 -4.51 8.96 -10.41
C GLN A 72 -5.62 7.92 -10.22
N ALA A 73 -5.56 6.78 -10.91
CA ALA A 73 -6.55 5.72 -10.74
C ALA A 73 -6.37 5.02 -9.40
N MET A 74 -5.11 4.86 -8.94
CA MET A 74 -4.82 4.37 -7.59
C MET A 74 -5.34 5.35 -6.53
N GLY A 75 -4.99 6.65 -6.66
CA GLY A 75 -5.51 7.67 -5.74
C GLY A 75 -7.04 7.71 -5.67
N SER A 76 -7.72 7.53 -6.81
CA SER A 76 -9.18 7.43 -6.86
C SER A 76 -9.72 6.15 -6.20
N ALA A 77 -9.01 5.03 -6.31
CA ALA A 77 -9.37 3.81 -5.60
C ALA A 77 -9.22 3.99 -4.08
N MET A 78 -8.09 4.51 -3.61
CA MET A 78 -7.84 4.75 -2.18
C MET A 78 -8.90 5.65 -1.54
N ASN A 79 -9.24 6.76 -2.21
CA ASN A 79 -10.26 7.70 -1.73
C ASN A 79 -11.65 7.05 -1.58
N ARG A 80 -12.01 6.10 -2.46
CA ARG A 80 -13.30 5.38 -2.37
C ARG A 80 -13.42 4.54 -1.10
N PHE A 81 -12.31 4.03 -0.59
CA PHE A 81 -12.27 3.25 0.65
C PHE A 81 -12.02 4.10 1.91
N GLY A 82 -12.21 5.42 1.82
CA GLY A 82 -12.14 6.32 2.97
C GLY A 82 -10.72 6.63 3.46
N LEU A 83 -9.68 6.13 2.77
CA LEU A 83 -8.30 6.41 3.10
C LEU A 83 -7.92 7.79 2.57
N LYS A 84 -8.15 8.82 3.39
CA LYS A 84 -7.51 10.11 3.16
C LYS A 84 -6.03 9.93 3.43
N MET A 85 -5.23 9.91 2.36
CA MET A 85 -3.79 9.97 2.49
C MET A 85 -3.43 11.20 3.31
N ARG A 86 -2.77 10.97 4.45
CA ARG A 86 -2.60 11.91 5.56
C ARG A 86 -2.13 13.29 5.05
N ASP A 87 -2.98 14.31 5.16
CA ASP A 87 -2.50 15.66 5.44
C ASP A 87 -2.17 15.65 6.93
N ALA A 88 -0.96 16.04 7.30
CA ALA A 88 -0.36 15.82 8.62
C ALA A 88 -1.18 16.41 9.79
N ALA A 89 -2.19 15.71 10.28
CA ALA A 89 -2.83 15.84 11.60
C ALA A 89 -4.05 14.91 11.65
N ASP A 90 -3.87 13.67 12.10
CA ASP A 90 -4.97 12.92 12.71
C ASP A 90 -4.39 11.93 13.74
N ASP A 91 -5.16 11.80 14.81
CA ASP A 91 -4.84 11.54 16.21
C ASP A 91 -4.76 10.03 16.52
N ASP A 92 -3.65 9.56 17.09
CA ASP A 92 -3.37 8.16 17.47
C ASP A 92 -4.08 7.77 18.78
N SER A 93 -5.42 7.77 18.78
CA SER A 93 -6.21 7.51 20.00
C SER A 93 -6.88 6.12 20.06
N ASN A 94 -6.68 5.24 19.08
CA ASN A 94 -7.19 3.87 19.14
C ASN A 94 -6.20 2.92 19.86
N PRO A 95 -6.67 2.12 20.86
CA PRO A 95 -5.83 1.14 21.52
C PRO A 95 -5.43 0.03 20.54
N ARG A 96 -4.12 -0.23 20.44
CA ARG A 96 -3.48 -1.22 19.56
C ARG A 96 -4.04 -2.63 19.85
N GLN A 97 -4.87 -3.18 18.96
CA GLN A 97 -5.49 -4.51 19.12
C GLN A 97 -4.73 -5.65 18.41
N LEU A 98 -3.45 -5.45 18.10
CA LEU A 98 -2.63 -6.35 17.28
C LEU A 98 -2.67 -7.81 17.76
N GLY A 99 -2.71 -8.06 19.07
CA GLY A 99 -2.60 -9.41 19.66
C GLY A 99 -3.71 -10.41 19.28
N LEU A 100 -4.94 -9.98 19.01
CA LEU A 100 -6.06 -10.89 18.68
C LEU A 100 -6.22 -11.11 17.17
N GLN A 101 -5.58 -10.31 16.33
CA GLN A 101 -5.80 -10.30 14.89
C GLN A 101 -4.53 -10.53 14.06
N ARG A 102 -3.41 -10.93 14.68
CA ARG A 102 -2.12 -11.17 13.99
C ARG A 102 -2.23 -12.14 12.82
N LEU A 103 -2.92 -13.28 12.99
CA LEU A 103 -3.11 -14.23 11.89
C LEU A 103 -3.85 -13.60 10.70
N LEU A 104 -4.90 -12.83 10.98
CA LEU A 104 -5.64 -12.11 9.94
C LEU A 104 -4.74 -11.06 9.28
N LEU A 105 -3.97 -10.30 10.06
CA LEU A 105 -3.00 -9.33 9.57
C LEU A 105 -1.97 -9.99 8.64
N LEU A 106 -1.41 -11.14 9.02
CA LEU A 106 -0.46 -11.89 8.19
C LEU A 106 -1.08 -12.33 6.86
N LEU A 107 -2.33 -12.79 6.87
CA LEU A 107 -3.06 -13.16 5.65
C LEU A 107 -3.31 -11.95 4.75
N LEU A 108 -3.70 -10.81 5.33
CA LEU A 108 -3.91 -9.57 4.58
C LEU A 108 -2.61 -9.02 4.00
N LEU A 109 -1.52 -9.02 4.76
CA LEU A 109 -0.19 -8.63 4.29
C LEU A 109 0.28 -9.54 3.14
N ALA A 110 0.07 -10.86 3.26
CA ALA A 110 0.40 -11.80 2.19
C ALA A 110 -0.43 -11.55 0.92
N ALA A 111 -1.72 -11.23 1.06
CA ALA A 111 -2.56 -10.87 -0.07
C ALA A 111 -2.08 -9.57 -0.73
N LEU A 112 -1.81 -8.53 0.07
CA LEU A 112 -1.37 -7.22 -0.41
C LEU A 112 -0.01 -7.30 -1.13
N LEU A 113 0.94 -8.04 -0.58
CA LEU A 113 2.23 -8.35 -1.21
C LEU A 113 2.06 -8.94 -2.61
N ARG A 114 1.12 -9.88 -2.78
CA ARG A 114 0.84 -10.48 -4.10
C ARG A 114 0.30 -9.46 -5.09
N ARG A 115 -0.52 -8.51 -4.62
CA ARG A 115 -1.07 -7.43 -5.46
C ARG A 115 0.03 -6.48 -5.94
N HIS A 116 0.94 -6.07 -5.05
CA HIS A 116 2.09 -5.24 -5.45
C HIS A 116 2.98 -5.93 -6.48
N ARG A 117 3.34 -7.20 -6.27
CA ARG A 117 4.13 -7.98 -7.24
C ARG A 117 3.44 -8.09 -8.59
N ARG A 118 2.10 -8.23 -8.59
CA ARG A 118 1.32 -8.27 -9.84
C ARG A 118 1.32 -6.92 -10.55
N MET A 119 1.18 -5.81 -9.82
CA MET A 119 1.26 -4.46 -10.38
C MET A 119 2.64 -4.16 -10.97
N GLU A 120 3.71 -4.52 -10.27
CA GLU A 120 5.08 -4.41 -10.77
C GLU A 120 5.26 -5.17 -12.09
N TYR A 121 4.75 -6.41 -12.16
CA TYR A 121 4.76 -7.22 -13.38
C TYR A 121 3.95 -6.59 -14.52
N ILE A 122 2.72 -6.13 -14.24
CA ILE A 122 1.86 -5.47 -15.25
C ILE A 122 2.55 -4.23 -15.83
N PHE A 123 3.20 -3.42 -14.99
CA PHE A 123 3.94 -2.26 -15.47
C PHE A 123 5.17 -2.64 -16.28
N GLY A 124 5.82 -3.77 -15.98
CA GLY A 124 6.91 -4.32 -16.80
C GLY A 124 6.48 -4.83 -18.18
N LEU A 125 5.18 -5.09 -18.39
CA LEU A 125 4.63 -5.58 -19.67
C LEU A 125 4.00 -4.50 -20.54
N ARG A 126 3.89 -3.25 -20.06
CA ARG A 126 3.20 -2.18 -20.80
C ARG A 126 3.99 -1.82 -22.07
N GLY A 127 3.34 -1.96 -23.23
CA GLY A 127 3.95 -1.79 -24.55
C GLY A 127 3.75 -3.01 -25.48
N GLY A 128 3.25 -4.13 -24.96
CA GLY A 128 2.89 -5.32 -25.73
C GLY A 128 1.47 -5.29 -26.33
N PRO A 129 1.12 -6.27 -27.19
CA PRO A 129 -0.16 -6.34 -27.91
C PRO A 129 -1.40 -6.56 -27.02
N MET A 130 -1.22 -6.84 -25.72
CA MET A 130 -2.31 -7.08 -24.75
C MET A 130 -2.65 -5.84 -23.89
N GLY A 131 -2.41 -4.63 -24.40
CA GLY A 131 -2.54 -3.39 -23.64
C GLY A 131 -3.90 -3.18 -22.95
N ASP A 132 -5.00 -3.53 -23.62
CA ASP A 132 -6.36 -3.35 -23.07
C ASP A 132 -6.66 -4.33 -21.92
N TYR A 133 -6.25 -5.59 -22.07
CA TYR A 133 -6.35 -6.59 -21.00
C TYR A 133 -5.50 -6.21 -19.78
N LEU A 134 -4.28 -5.72 -20.01
CA LEU A 134 -3.39 -5.23 -18.94
C LEU A 134 -3.97 -3.98 -18.25
N LYS A 135 -4.72 -3.15 -18.98
CA LYS A 135 -5.40 -1.98 -18.42
C LYS A 135 -6.53 -2.40 -17.48
N GLU A 136 -7.41 -3.30 -17.90
CA GLU A 136 -8.52 -3.78 -17.06
C GLU A 136 -8.02 -4.50 -15.80
N THR A 137 -7.06 -5.41 -15.97
CA THR A 137 -6.43 -6.09 -14.83
C THR A 137 -5.80 -5.11 -13.86
N SER A 138 -5.07 -4.09 -14.34
CA SER A 138 -4.51 -3.06 -13.45
C SER A 138 -5.57 -2.28 -12.67
N THR A 139 -6.78 -2.10 -13.21
CA THR A 139 -7.88 -1.44 -12.48
C THR A 139 -8.35 -2.30 -11.32
N MET A 140 -8.60 -3.59 -11.56
CA MET A 140 -9.00 -4.52 -10.51
C MET A 140 -7.93 -4.65 -9.42
N GLU A 141 -6.65 -4.69 -9.79
CA GLU A 141 -5.57 -4.77 -8.79
C GLU A 141 -5.52 -3.52 -7.89
N ARG A 142 -5.73 -2.31 -8.43
CA ARG A 142 -5.82 -1.08 -7.62
C ARG A 142 -6.96 -1.13 -6.61
N GLU A 143 -8.13 -1.63 -7.03
CA GLU A 143 -9.30 -1.72 -6.15
C GLU A 143 -9.08 -2.72 -5.02
N HIS A 144 -8.58 -3.92 -5.33
CA HIS A 144 -8.23 -4.90 -4.31
C HIS A 144 -7.14 -4.38 -3.36
N MET A 145 -6.14 -3.65 -3.87
CA MET A 145 -5.13 -3.02 -3.02
C MET A 145 -5.77 -2.01 -2.06
N ALA A 146 -6.63 -1.12 -2.56
CA ALA A 146 -7.28 -0.12 -1.73
C ALA A 146 -8.15 -0.76 -0.63
N GLU A 147 -8.88 -1.82 -0.96
CA GLU A 147 -9.66 -2.60 0.00
C GLU A 147 -8.78 -3.24 1.09
N LEU A 148 -7.71 -3.93 0.70
CA LEU A 148 -6.79 -4.57 1.64
C LEU A 148 -6.08 -3.56 2.54
N VAL A 149 -5.64 -2.43 1.98
CA VAL A 149 -5.01 -1.36 2.76
C VAL A 149 -6.00 -0.79 3.77
N SER A 150 -7.27 -0.61 3.39
CA SER A 150 -8.31 -0.13 4.31
C SER A 150 -8.55 -1.11 5.45
N MET A 151 -8.64 -2.41 5.15
CA MET A 151 -8.76 -3.45 6.19
C MET A 151 -7.58 -3.42 7.16
N ILE A 152 -6.34 -3.39 6.65
CA ILE A 152 -5.14 -3.36 7.49
C ILE A 152 -5.07 -2.06 8.30
N HIS A 153 -5.36 -0.91 7.69
CA HIS A 153 -5.32 0.39 8.36
C HIS A 153 -6.30 0.47 9.54
N ASN A 154 -7.45 -0.20 9.45
CA ASN A 154 -8.42 -0.25 10.55
C ASN A 154 -8.03 -1.23 11.66
N MET A 155 -7.02 -2.08 11.43
CA MET A 155 -6.53 -3.07 12.39
C MET A 155 -5.25 -2.63 13.13
N VAL A 156 -4.47 -1.76 12.50
CA VAL A 156 -3.16 -1.26 12.96
C VAL A 156 -3.32 0.12 13.55
#